data_AF-A0A929HGI4-F1
#
_entry.id   AF-A0A929HGI4-F1
#
_cell.length_a   1.000
_cell.length_b   1.000
_cell.length_c   1.000
_cell.angle_alpha   90.00
_cell.angle_beta   90.00
_cell.angle_gamma   90.00
#
_symmetry.space_group_name_H-M   'P 1'
#
loop_
_entity.id
_entity.type
_entity.pdbx_description
1 polymer ?
#
loop_
_entity_poly.entity_id
_entity_poly.type
_entity_poly.pdbx_seq_one_letter_code
_entity_poly.pdbx_strand_id
1 'polypeptide(L)'
;MSKFFNKWTRIFHRWIALPTLIIIPLAVIAKFTGDGAEHLPPQLEQFQSILMLLLAISGAYLYLIPYIAKQKRKKRKKAQQTAVTQVQ
;
A
#
# COMPACT_ATOMS: atom_id res chain seq x y z
N MET A 1 7.95 -11.94 14.21
CA MET A 1 8.48 -10.86 13.34
C MET A 1 7.54 -10.31 12.27
N SER A 2 6.56 -11.05 11.70
CA SER A 2 5.71 -10.54 10.59
C SER A 2 4.81 -9.34 10.91
N LYS A 3 4.45 -9.12 12.18
CA LYS A 3 3.66 -7.94 12.59
C LYS A 3 4.41 -6.62 12.39
N PHE A 4 5.75 -6.65 12.47
CA PHE A 4 6.58 -5.45 12.33
C PHE A 4 6.62 -5.00 10.88
N PHE A 5 6.87 -5.92 9.94
CA PHE A 5 6.77 -5.67 8.50
C PHE A 5 5.39 -5.13 8.13
N ASN A 6 4.30 -5.75 8.60
CA ASN A 6 2.94 -5.26 8.28
C ASN A 6 2.68 -3.82 8.74
N LYS A 7 3.25 -3.41 9.88
CA LYS A 7 3.11 -2.03 10.39
C LYS A 7 4.02 -1.07 9.62
N TRP A 8 5.24 -1.50 9.33
CA TRP A 8 6.23 -0.74 8.55
C TRP A 8 5.75 -0.50 7.11
N THR A 9 5.24 -1.52 6.41
CA THR A 9 4.73 -1.40 5.04
C THR A 9 3.54 -0.44 4.96
N ARG A 10 2.67 -0.35 5.98
CA ARG A 10 1.59 0.66 6.02
C ARG A 10 2.12 2.08 6.12
N ILE A 11 3.12 2.29 6.97
CA ILE A 11 3.71 3.60 7.19
C ILE A 11 4.47 4.00 5.92
N PHE A 12 5.29 3.11 5.37
CA PHE A 12 6.06 3.32 4.14
C PHE A 12 5.14 3.60 2.94
N HIS A 13 4.08 2.78 2.73
CA HIS A 13 3.11 3.00 1.67
C HIS A 13 2.42 4.37 1.79
N ARG A 14 2.00 4.77 3.00
CA ARG A 14 1.34 6.06 3.22
C ARG A 14 2.31 7.24 3.09
N TRP A 15 3.57 7.05 3.49
CA TRP A 15 4.65 8.04 3.35
C TRP A 15 5.08 8.25 1.90
N ILE A 16 5.04 7.22 1.05
CA ILE A 16 5.30 7.36 -0.38
C ILE A 16 4.06 7.85 -1.12
N ALA A 17 2.85 7.42 -0.73
CA ALA A 17 1.62 7.85 -1.38
C ALA A 17 1.40 9.37 -1.27
N LEU A 18 1.69 9.97 -0.12
CA LEU A 18 1.53 11.41 0.12
C LEU A 18 2.30 12.29 -0.88
N PRO A 19 3.63 12.17 -1.04
CA PRO A 19 4.39 12.97 -1.99
C PRO A 19 3.95 12.68 -3.43
N THR A 20 3.71 11.43 -3.81
CA THR A 20 3.24 11.10 -5.16
C THR A 20 1.88 11.73 -5.47
N LEU A 21 0.95 11.72 -4.50
CA LEU A 21 -0.38 12.32 -4.62
C LEU A 21 -0.33 13.84 -4.76
N ILE A 22 0.70 14.51 -4.24
CA ILE A 22 0.89 15.96 -4.36
C ILE A 22 1.59 16.31 -5.67
N ILE A 23 2.61 15.53 -6.04
CA ILE A 23 3.41 15.75 -7.26
C ILE A 23 2.54 15.62 -8.52
N ILE A 24 1.65 14.62 -8.59
CA ILE A 24 0.78 14.41 -9.76
C ILE A 24 -0.08 15.65 -10.09
N PRO A 25 -0.92 16.18 -9.18
CA PRO A 25 -1.72 17.37 -9.46
C PRO A 25 -0.86 18.61 -9.71
N LEU A 26 0.29 18.77 -9.03
CA LEU A 26 1.22 19.87 -9.36
C LEU A 26 1.73 19.76 -10.81
N ALA A 27 2.16 18.58 -11.23
CA ALA A 27 2.63 18.35 -12.59
C ALA A 27 1.52 18.53 -13.63
N VAL A 28 0.29 18.11 -13.31
CA VAL A 28 -0.88 18.32 -14.17
C VAL A 28 -1.18 19.81 -14.31
N ILE A 29 -1.24 20.55 -13.19
CA ILE A 29 -1.48 22.01 -13.21
C ILE A 29 -0.36 22.72 -13.98
N ALA A 30 0.90 22.38 -13.75
CA ALA A 30 2.04 22.94 -14.47
C ALA A 30 1.99 22.66 -15.99
N LYS A 31 1.51 21.47 -16.39
CA LYS A 31 1.25 21.15 -17.80
C LYS A 31 0.10 21.96 -18.40
N PHE A 32 -0.96 22.21 -17.63
CA PHE A 32 -2.11 23.02 -18.09
C PHE A 32 -1.79 24.52 -18.18
N THR A 33 -0.89 25.04 -17.34
CA THR A 33 -0.50 26.47 -17.35
C THR A 33 0.53 26.80 -18.45
N GLY A 34 1.00 25.82 -19.23
CA GLY A 34 1.84 26.04 -20.42
C GLY A 34 3.32 26.30 -20.17
N ASP A 35 3.75 26.40 -18.90
CA ASP A 35 5.09 26.88 -18.52
C ASP A 35 6.02 25.75 -17.99
N GLY A 36 5.53 24.50 -17.88
CA GLY A 36 6.16 23.50 -16.99
C GLY A 36 6.67 22.21 -17.61
N ALA A 37 6.43 21.95 -18.90
CA ALA A 37 6.81 20.65 -19.49
C ALA A 37 8.31 20.50 -19.74
N GLU A 38 9.05 21.60 -19.89
CA GLU A 38 10.50 21.57 -20.18
C GLU A 38 11.38 21.62 -18.93
N HIS A 39 10.80 21.86 -17.74
CA HIS A 39 11.57 22.09 -16.51
C HIS A 39 11.48 20.96 -15.49
N LEU A 40 10.69 19.92 -15.74
CA LEU A 40 10.70 18.73 -14.91
C LEU A 40 11.80 17.80 -15.44
N PRO A 41 12.97 17.71 -14.76
CA PRO A 41 14.05 16.84 -15.23
C PRO A 41 13.52 15.41 -15.38
N PRO A 42 13.88 14.69 -16.45
CA PRO A 42 13.40 13.32 -16.73
C PRO A 42 13.68 12.33 -15.58
N GLN A 43 14.64 12.65 -14.72
CA GLN A 43 14.94 11.95 -13.48
C GLN A 43 13.76 11.94 -12.50
N LEU A 44 12.99 13.04 -12.40
CA LEU A 44 11.80 13.12 -11.55
C LEU A 44 10.67 12.23 -12.07
N GLU A 45 10.45 12.18 -13.39
CA GLU A 45 9.46 11.28 -13.98
C GLU A 45 9.84 9.81 -13.73
N GLN A 46 11.11 9.46 -13.92
CA GLN A 46 11.61 8.10 -13.63
C GLN A 46 11.48 7.76 -12.15
N PHE A 47 11.83 8.68 -11.25
CA PHE A 47 11.68 8.53 -9.81
C PHE A 47 10.21 8.32 -9.43
N GLN A 48 9.31 9.17 -9.94
CA GLN A 48 7.86 9.04 -9.72
C GLN A 48 7.33 7.68 -10.21
N SER A 49 7.77 7.22 -11.38
CA SER A 49 7.35 5.93 -11.95
C SER A 49 7.79 4.75 -11.08
N ILE A 50 9.03 4.76 -10.57
CA ILE A 50 9.54 3.77 -9.61
C ILE A 50 8.76 3.85 -8.29
N LEU A 51 8.49 5.05 -7.78
CA LEU A 51 7.67 5.24 -6.58
C LEU A 51 6.27 4.66 -6.76
N MET A 52 5.65 4.87 -7.92
CA MET A 52 4.32 4.38 -8.25
C MET A 52 4.31 2.84 -8.33
N LEU A 53 5.34 2.22 -8.91
CA LEU A 53 5.51 0.77 -8.94
C LEU A 53 5.63 0.19 -7.52
N LEU A 54 6.48 0.78 -6.68
CA LEU A 54 6.63 0.41 -5.26
C LEU A 54 5.31 0.59 -4.50
N LEU A 55 4.55 1.63 -4.80
CA LEU A 55 3.24 1.88 -4.22
C LEU A 55 2.25 0.76 -4.58
N ALA A 56 2.23 0.35 -5.85
CA ALA A 56 1.37 -0.72 -6.33
C ALA A 56 1.72 -2.08 -5.70
N ILE A 57 3.01 -2.43 -5.66
CA ILE A 57 3.49 -3.70 -5.05
C ILE A 57 3.21 -3.71 -3.55
N SER A 58 3.52 -2.62 -2.83
CA SER A 58 3.28 -2.53 -1.38
C SER A 58 1.79 -2.52 -1.04
N GLY A 59 0.96 -1.86 -1.85
CA GLY A 59 -0.49 -1.84 -1.72
C GLY A 59 -1.10 -3.23 -1.94
N ALA A 60 -0.66 -3.95 -2.98
CA ALA A 60 -1.10 -5.31 -3.27
C ALA A 60 -0.73 -6.28 -2.14
N TYR A 61 0.49 -6.18 -1.61
CA TYR A 61 0.91 -6.96 -0.45
C TYR A 61 0.04 -6.68 0.78
N LEU A 62 -0.26 -5.41 1.03
CA LEU A 62 -1.09 -5.00 2.16
C LEU A 62 -2.54 -5.46 2.02
N TYR A 63 -3.08 -5.49 0.80
CA TYR A 63 -4.41 -6.01 0.51
C TYR A 63 -4.52 -7.53 0.77
N LEU A 64 -3.44 -8.28 0.55
CA LEU A 64 -3.43 -9.74 0.73
C LEU A 64 -3.37 -10.16 2.22
N ILE A 65 -2.75 -9.35 3.09
CA ILE A 65 -2.64 -9.61 4.54
C ILE A 65 -4.00 -9.83 5.23
N PRO A 66 -4.98 -8.91 5.14
CA PRO A 66 -6.27 -9.08 5.81
C PRO A 66 -7.04 -10.27 5.24
N TYR A 67 -6.86 -10.60 3.95
CA TYR A 67 -7.48 -11.78 3.33
C TYR A 67 -7.02 -13.07 4.01
N ILE A 68 -5.71 -13.24 4.18
CA ILE A 68 -5.11 -14.39 4.87
C ILE A 68 -5.46 -14.37 6.37
N ALA A 69 -5.42 -13.20 7.02
CA ALA A 69 -5.72 -13.06 8.44
C ALA A 69 -7.18 -13.40 8.77
N LYS A 70 -8.14 -13.04 7.89
CA LYS A 70 -9.56 -13.37 8.03
C LYS A 70 -9.77 -14.89 7.98
N GLN A 71 -9.06 -15.58 7.09
CA GLN A 71 -9.11 -17.03 6.96
C GLN A 71 -8.53 -17.74 8.20
N LYS A 72 -7.41 -17.26 8.74
CA LYS A 72 -6.81 -17.81 9.98
C LYS A 72 -7.72 -17.62 11.20
N ARG A 73 -8.40 -16.47 11.33
CA ARG A 73 -9.37 -16.23 12.41
C ARG A 73 -10.59 -17.16 12.33
N LYS A 74 -11.11 -17.41 11.13
CA LYS A 74 -12.23 -18.37 10.93
C LYS A 74 -11.84 -19.79 11.36
N LYS A 75 -10.64 -20.27 11.01
CA LYS A 75 -10.14 -21.59 11.43
C LYS A 75 -10.02 -21.71 12.95
N ARG A 76 -9.53 -20.68 13.64
CA ARG A 76 -9.44 -20.66 15.11
C ARG A 76 -10.81 -20.69 15.79
N LYS A 77 -11.78 -19.92 15.30
CA LYS A 77 -13.15 -19.94 15.84
C LYS A 77 -13.82 -21.30 15.66
N LYS A 78 -13.62 -21.95 14.51
CA LYS A 78 -14.15 -23.29 14.24
C LYS A 78 -13.52 -24.34 15.17
N ALA A 79 -12.21 -24.29 15.36
CA ALA A 79 -11.51 -25.19 16.30
C ALA A 79 -11.96 -25.00 17.76
N GLN A 80 -12.20 -23.75 18.19
CA GLN A 80 -12.74 -23.47 19.53
C GLN A 80 -14.19 -23.95 19.69
N GLN A 81 -15.05 -23.78 18.69
CA GLN A 81 -16.40 -24.32 18.72
C GLN A 81 -16.42 -25.84 18.80
N THR A 82 -15.59 -26.53 18.00
CA THR A 82 -15.48 -28.00 18.06
C THR A 82 -14.96 -28.49 19.41
N ALA A 83 -14.01 -27.77 20.03
CA ALA A 83 -13.51 -28.10 21.36
C ALA A 83 -14.57 -27.89 22.46
N VAL A 84 -15.43 -26.88 22.35
CA VAL A 84 -16.50 -26.63 23.34
C VAL A 84 -17.64 -27.67 23.21
N THR A 85 -17.94 -28.14 22.00
CA THR A 85 -18.96 -29.18 21.76
C THR A 85 -18.49 -30.59 22.15
N GLN A 86 -17.18 -30.84 22.24
CA GLN A 86 -16.63 -32.14 22.68
C GLN A 86 -16.55 -32.30 24.20
N VAL A 87 -16.81 -31.24 24.97
CA VAL A 87 -16.70 -31.22 26.44
C VAL A 87 -18.09 -31.10 27.11
N GLN A 88 -19.16 -31.01 26.31
CA GLN A 88 -20.57 -31.14 26.74
C GLN A 88 -21.08 -32.54 26.42
#